data_AF-A0AAV7R987-F1
#
_entry.id   AF-A0AAV7R987-F1
#
_cell.length_a   1.000
_cell.length_b   1.000
_cell.length_c   1.000
_cell.angle_alpha   90.00
_cell.angle_beta   90.00
_cell.angle_gamma   90.00
#
_symmetry.space_group_name_H-M   'P 1'
#
loop_
_entity.id
_entity.type
_entity.pdbx_description
1 polymer ?
#
loop_
_entity_poly.entity_id
_entity_poly.type
_entity_poly.pdbx_seq_one_letter_code
_entity_poly.pdbx_strand_id
1 'polypeptide(L)'
;MLWTCSELKQYWENVLEDTKKITGRNLAATPAVALLGNFIRPQSKKMTSKFIDLALILAKREITMRWKDPRGPRVLKWKDTLIKWTEGEGEALRQELAKGMGSEEGIQQWDTIFDRLKHPTTEPQEQTVSEDELNPEDNDIANRLSE
;
A
#
# COMPACT_ATOMS: atom_id res chain seq x y z
N MET A 1 19.35 11.56 -11.03
CA MET A 1 18.09 10.82 -11.22
C MET A 1 17.16 11.10 -10.04
N LEU A 2 15.85 11.10 -10.20
CA LEU A 2 14.92 11.37 -9.07
C LEU A 2 15.05 10.33 -7.93
N TRP A 3 15.43 9.10 -8.29
CA TRP A 3 15.65 7.98 -7.36
C TRP A 3 17.01 7.97 -6.66
N THR A 4 17.95 8.81 -7.09
CA THR A 4 19.27 8.96 -6.42
C THR A 4 19.20 9.94 -5.25
N CYS A 5 18.09 10.67 -5.11
CA CYS A 5 17.81 11.49 -3.94
C CYS A 5 17.23 10.58 -2.83
N SER A 6 17.95 10.44 -1.71
CA SER A 6 17.56 9.60 -0.58
C SER A 6 16.23 10.02 0.03
N GLU A 7 15.98 11.32 0.16
CA GLU A 7 14.73 11.86 0.72
C GLU A 7 13.51 11.52 -0.15
N LEU A 8 13.63 11.70 -1.47
CA LEU A 8 12.56 11.37 -2.41
C LEU A 8 12.34 9.86 -2.50
N LYS A 9 13.42 9.07 -2.46
CA LYS A 9 13.32 7.62 -2.41
C LYS A 9 12.56 7.17 -1.16
N GLN A 10 12.94 7.66 0.02
CA GLN A 10 12.29 7.31 1.29
C GLN A 10 10.83 7.77 1.31
N TYR A 11 10.53 8.96 0.77
CA TYR A 11 9.16 9.42 0.61
C TYR A 11 8.32 8.44 -0.23
N TRP A 12 8.85 8.00 -1.38
CA TRP A 12 8.16 7.04 -2.25
C TRP A 12 7.98 5.66 -1.61
N GLU A 13 9.00 5.16 -0.91
CA GLU A 13 8.91 3.89 -0.18
C GLU A 13 7.78 3.93 0.85
N ASN A 14 7.69 5.01 1.62
CA ASN A 14 6.61 5.20 2.59
C ASN A 14 5.23 5.28 1.93
N VAL A 15 5.09 6.07 0.85
CA VAL A 15 3.83 6.18 0.09
C VAL A 15 3.37 4.83 -0.45
N LEU A 16 4.30 4.06 -1.02
CA LEU A 16 3.97 2.76 -1.62
C LEU A 16 3.66 1.71 -0.55
N GLU A 17 4.37 1.72 0.58
CA GLU A 17 4.08 0.82 1.71
C GLU A 17 2.71 1.15 2.33
N ASP A 18 2.40 2.43 2.55
CA ASP A 18 1.08 2.83 3.04
C ASP A 18 -0.03 2.45 2.04
N THR A 19 0.21 2.67 0.74
CA THR A 19 -0.75 2.28 -0.30
C THR A 19 -0.97 0.76 -0.33
N LYS A 20 0.10 -0.03 -0.13
CA LYS A 20 0.02 -1.48 0.01
C LYS A 20 -0.81 -1.88 1.22
N LYS A 21 -0.61 -1.28 2.39
CA LYS A 21 -1.39 -1.55 3.60
C LYS A 21 -2.87 -1.27 3.40
N ILE A 22 -3.20 -0.14 2.78
CA ILE A 22 -4.58 0.27 2.51
C ILE A 22 -5.24 -0.71 1.52
N THR A 23 -4.57 -1.00 0.40
CA THR A 23 -5.17 -1.73 -0.73
C THR A 23 -4.97 -3.24 -0.67
N GLY A 24 -4.09 -3.74 0.19
CA GLY A 24 -3.59 -5.11 0.18
C GLY A 24 -2.81 -5.47 -1.09
N ARG A 25 -2.34 -4.48 -1.87
CA ARG A 25 -1.62 -4.72 -3.13
C ARG A 25 -0.14 -4.46 -2.98
N ASN A 26 0.66 -5.47 -3.33
CA ASN A 26 2.10 -5.31 -3.34
C ASN A 26 2.51 -4.40 -4.51
N LEU A 27 3.07 -3.24 -4.19
CA LEU A 27 3.58 -2.27 -5.15
C LEU A 27 5.10 -2.23 -5.05
N ALA A 28 5.80 -2.59 -6.12
CA ALA A 28 7.26 -2.56 -6.12
C ALA A 28 7.76 -1.11 -5.99
N ALA A 29 8.67 -0.87 -5.04
CA ALA A 29 9.32 0.43 -4.84
C ALA A 29 10.33 0.72 -5.97
N THR A 30 9.81 1.03 -7.16
CA THR A 30 10.58 1.31 -8.35
C THR A 30 10.18 2.66 -8.94
N PRO A 31 11.09 3.35 -9.66
CA PRO A 31 10.75 4.58 -10.37
C PRO A 31 9.59 4.41 -11.35
N ALA A 32 9.48 3.24 -12.00
CA ALA A 32 8.41 2.96 -12.95
C ALA A 32 7.03 2.94 -12.27
N VAL A 33 6.91 2.31 -11.10
CA VAL A 33 5.66 2.31 -10.33
C VAL A 33 5.37 3.71 -9.80
N ALA A 34 6.35 4.34 -9.14
CA ALA A 34 6.19 5.65 -8.51
C ALA A 34 5.82 6.77 -9.51
N LEU A 35 6.55 6.86 -10.63
CA LEU A 35 6.41 7.96 -11.59
C LEU A 35 5.36 7.68 -12.66
N LEU A 36 5.26 6.43 -13.13
CA LEU A 36 4.39 6.08 -14.26
C LEU A 36 3.14 5.31 -13.84
N GLY A 37 3.04 4.86 -12.59
CA GLY A 37 1.93 3.99 -12.18
C GLY A 37 1.95 2.65 -12.92
N ASN A 38 3.16 2.18 -13.30
CA ASN A 38 3.33 0.93 -14.04
C ASN A 38 3.32 -0.26 -13.07
N PHE A 39 2.13 -0.76 -12.74
CA PHE A 39 1.92 -1.94 -11.90
C PHE A 39 0.89 -2.89 -12.55
N ILE A 40 0.90 -4.16 -12.15
CA ILE A 40 -0.05 -5.16 -12.64
C ILE A 40 -1.46 -4.80 -12.16
N ARG A 41 -2.34 -4.46 -13.11
CA ARG A 41 -3.74 -4.07 -12.84
C ARG A 41 -4.66 -5.29 -12.94
N PRO A 42 -5.16 -5.84 -11.82
CA PRO A 42 -6.15 -6.90 -11.88
C PRO A 42 -7.46 -6.34 -12.39
N GLN A 43 -7.93 -6.85 -13.54
CA GLN A 43 -9.17 -6.42 -14.20
C GLN A 43 -10.41 -6.51 -13.30
N SER A 44 -10.39 -7.39 -12.29
CA SER A 44 -11.48 -7.58 -11.32
C SER A 44 -11.55 -6.52 -10.22
N LYS A 45 -10.49 -5.74 -9.97
CA LYS A 45 -10.48 -4.70 -8.93
C LYS A 45 -10.20 -3.32 -9.50
N LYS A 46 -11.10 -2.88 -10.37
CA LYS A 46 -11.05 -1.55 -11.01
C LYS A 46 -10.99 -0.42 -9.97
N MET A 47 -11.72 -0.57 -8.87
CA MET A 47 -11.72 0.43 -7.80
C MET A 47 -10.35 0.56 -7.14
N THR A 48 -9.77 -0.56 -6.73
CA THR A 48 -8.45 -0.56 -6.10
C THR A 48 -7.42 0.08 -7.02
N SER A 49 -7.50 -0.18 -8.33
CA SER A 49 -6.58 0.43 -9.31
C SER A 49 -6.77 1.96 -9.39
N LYS A 50 -8.03 2.44 -9.43
CA LYS A 50 -8.32 3.89 -9.41
C LYS A 50 -7.83 4.58 -8.14
N PHE A 51 -8.00 3.93 -6.98
CA PHE A 51 -7.50 4.44 -5.72
C PHE A 51 -5.97 4.53 -5.71
N ILE A 52 -5.27 3.50 -6.21
CA ILE A 52 -3.81 3.53 -6.33
C ILE A 52 -3.36 4.67 -7.24
N ASP A 53 -4.02 4.86 -8.39
CA ASP A 53 -3.70 5.96 -9.30
C ASP A 53 -3.84 7.33 -8.61
N LEU A 54 -4.95 7.53 -7.90
CA LEU A 54 -5.17 8.74 -7.10
C LEU A 54 -4.07 8.94 -6.05
N ALA A 55 -3.76 7.91 -5.27
CA ALA A 55 -2.73 7.94 -4.25
C ALA A 55 -1.37 8.38 -4.84
N LEU A 56 -0.98 7.81 -5.98
CA LEU A 56 0.26 8.14 -6.67
C LEU A 56 0.23 9.56 -7.28
N ILE A 57 -0.91 10.01 -7.81
CA ILE A 57 -1.08 11.37 -8.35
C ILE A 57 -0.92 12.41 -7.23
N LEU A 58 -1.57 12.19 -6.08
CA LEU A 58 -1.46 13.08 -4.94
C LEU A 58 -0.04 13.11 -4.36
N ALA A 59 0.68 11.98 -4.41
CA ALA A 59 2.08 11.94 -4.00
C ALA A 59 2.97 12.78 -4.93
N LYS A 60 2.79 12.67 -6.25
CA LYS A 60 3.48 13.52 -7.24
C LYS A 60 3.16 14.99 -7.03
N ARG A 61 1.89 15.31 -6.75
CA ARG A 61 1.46 16.68 -6.45
C ARG A 61 2.19 17.24 -5.24
N GLU A 62 2.34 16.46 -4.16
CA GLU A 62 3.04 16.91 -2.95
C GLU A 62 4.52 17.21 -3.22
N ILE A 63 5.19 16.40 -4.05
CA ILE A 63 6.55 16.66 -4.52
C ILE A 63 6.59 18.00 -5.27
N THR A 64 5.71 18.19 -6.25
CA THR A 64 5.67 19.41 -7.08
C THR A 64 5.36 20.66 -6.24
N MET A 65 4.44 20.57 -5.28
CA MET A 65 4.09 21.69 -4.40
C MET A 65 5.23 22.10 -3.46
N ARG A 66 6.17 21.20 -3.19
CA ARG A 66 7.29 21.40 -2.25
C ARG A 66 8.65 21.34 -2.92
N TRP A 67 8.73 21.40 -4.25
CA TRP A 67 10.00 21.20 -4.96
C TRP A 67 11.08 22.25 -4.64
N LYS A 68 10.68 23.41 -4.09
CA LYS A 68 11.57 24.48 -3.59
C LYS A 68 11.71 24.49 -2.06
N ASP A 69 10.96 23.67 -1.32
CA ASP A 69 11.04 23.60 0.14
C ASP A 69 12.17 22.65 0.54
N PRO A 70 13.21 23.11 1.25
CA PRO A 70 14.34 22.27 1.67
C PRO A 70 13.93 21.15 2.64
N ARG A 71 12.71 21.19 3.18
CA ARG A 71 12.18 20.13 4.07
C ARG A 71 11.53 18.97 3.30
N GLY A 72 11.41 19.09 1.98
CA GLY A 72 10.89 18.03 1.11
C GLY A 72 9.40 17.67 1.31
N PRO A 73 8.90 16.69 0.55
CA PRO A 73 7.53 16.17 0.65
C PRO A 73 7.31 15.41 1.96
N ARG A 74 6.10 15.48 2.51
CA ARG A 74 5.75 14.83 3.79
C ARG A 74 4.65 13.81 3.59
N VAL A 75 4.91 12.57 3.98
CA VAL A 75 3.96 11.46 3.89
C VAL A 75 2.68 11.76 4.66
N LEU A 76 2.78 12.35 5.86
CA LEU A 76 1.60 12.76 6.64
C LEU A 76 0.72 13.76 5.88
N LYS A 77 1.31 14.70 5.13
CA LYS A 77 0.55 15.69 4.34
C LYS A 77 -0.08 15.07 3.11
N TRP A 78 0.60 14.11 2.49
CA TRP A 78 0.00 13.28 1.45
C TRP A 78 -1.21 12.49 2.00
N LYS A 79 -1.09 11.83 3.15
CA LYS A 79 -2.21 11.12 3.81
C LYS A 79 -3.38 12.04 4.12
N ASP A 80 -3.14 13.19 4.74
CA ASP A 80 -4.17 14.20 5.02
C ASP A 80 -4.92 14.59 3.74
N THR A 81 -4.17 14.78 2.65
CA THR A 81 -4.74 15.16 1.35
C THR A 81 -5.54 14.03 0.73
N LEU A 82 -5.03 12.79 0.84
CA LEU A 82 -5.70 11.59 0.35
C LEU A 82 -7.04 11.39 1.07
N ILE A 83 -7.08 11.52 2.40
CA ILE A 83 -8.31 11.42 3.20
C ILE A 83 -9.31 12.49 2.76
N LYS A 84 -8.91 13.76 2.71
CA LYS A 84 -9.78 14.86 2.28
C LYS A 84 -10.35 14.66 0.88
N TRP A 85 -9.52 14.18 -0.05
CA TRP A 85 -9.95 13.91 -1.41
C TRP A 85 -10.98 12.77 -1.43
N THR A 86 -10.70 11.67 -0.71
CA THR A 86 -11.63 10.54 -0.61
C THR A 86 -12.93 10.87 0.12
N GLU A 87 -12.92 11.85 1.04
CA GLU A 87 -14.14 12.36 1.69
C GLU A 87 -14.98 13.26 0.78
N GLY A 88 -14.34 14.16 0.02
CA GLY A 88 -15.04 15.12 -0.84
C GLY A 88 -15.38 14.57 -2.23
N GLU A 89 -14.34 14.22 -3.00
CA GLU A 89 -14.47 13.77 -4.39
C GLU A 89 -14.73 12.25 -4.50
N GLY A 90 -14.40 11.49 -3.44
CA GLY A 90 -14.68 10.06 -3.38
C GLY A 90 -16.17 9.72 -3.40
N GLU A 91 -17.04 10.59 -2.87
CA GLU A 91 -18.50 10.40 -2.91
C GLU A 91 -19.05 10.54 -4.34
N ALA A 92 -18.51 11.46 -5.15
CA ALA A 92 -18.88 11.56 -6.56
C ALA A 92 -18.46 10.30 -7.34
N LEU A 93 -17.26 9.79 -7.07
CA LEU A 93 -16.76 8.55 -7.67
C LEU A 93 -17.61 7.34 -7.25
N ARG A 94 -18.02 7.28 -5.97
CA ARG A 94 -18.93 6.28 -5.41
C ARG A 94 -20.31 6.32 -6.09
N GLN A 95 -20.84 7.52 -6.34
CA GLN A 95 -22.12 7.72 -7.03
C GLN A 95 -22.06 7.38 -8.52
N GLU A 96 -20.98 7.69 -9.22
CA GLU A 96 -20.78 7.25 -10.61
C GLU A 96 -20.76 5.73 -10.73
N LEU A 97 -20.21 5.06 -9.73
CA LEU A 97 -20.11 3.60 -9.72
C LEU A 97 -21.39 2.91 -9.28
N ALA A 98 -22.18 3.54 -8.41
CA ALA A 98 -23.54 3.10 -8.12
C ALA A 98 -24.43 3.06 -9.38
N LYS A 99 -24.11 3.86 -10.41
CA LYS A 99 -24.86 3.94 -11.67
C LYS A 99 -24.43 2.91 -12.73
N GLY A 100 -23.25 2.31 -12.62
CA GLY A 100 -22.80 1.24 -13.52
C GLY A 100 -23.25 -0.14 -13.02
N MET A 101 -23.62 -1.07 -13.93
CA MET A 101 -24.13 -2.43 -13.64
C MET A 101 -23.13 -3.39 -12.94
N GLY A 102 -22.48 -2.96 -11.86
CA GLY A 102 -21.58 -3.75 -11.02
C GLY A 102 -21.37 -3.07 -9.66
N SER A 103 -22.42 -2.44 -9.14
CA SER A 103 -22.34 -1.37 -8.13
C SER A 103 -21.96 -1.87 -6.74
N GLU A 104 -22.44 -3.04 -6.31
CA GLU A 104 -22.29 -3.44 -4.91
C GLU A 104 -20.86 -3.86 -4.55
N GLU A 105 -20.21 -4.67 -5.39
CA GLU A 105 -18.82 -5.09 -5.15
C GLU A 105 -17.86 -3.89 -5.22
N GLY A 106 -18.07 -2.96 -6.15
CA GLY A 106 -17.26 -1.75 -6.27
C GLY A 106 -17.40 -0.83 -5.06
N ILE A 107 -18.64 -0.63 -4.58
CA ILE A 107 -18.92 0.17 -3.37
C ILE A 107 -18.30 -0.50 -2.14
N GLN A 108 -18.47 -1.81 -1.98
CA GLN A 108 -17.89 -2.54 -0.84
C GLN A 108 -16.35 -2.50 -0.85
N GLN A 109 -15.72 -2.60 -2.03
CA GLN A 109 -14.28 -2.43 -2.19
C GLN A 109 -13.83 -1.02 -1.79
N TRP A 110 -14.60 0.02 -2.16
CA TRP A 110 -14.31 1.41 -1.77
C TRP A 110 -14.42 1.61 -0.26
N ASP A 111 -15.53 1.17 0.33
CA ASP A 111 -15.80 1.34 1.75
C ASP A 111 -14.72 0.63 2.58
N THR A 112 -14.27 -0.56 2.14
CA THR A 112 -13.13 -1.27 2.76
C THR A 112 -11.82 -0.49 2.68
N ILE A 113 -11.50 0.10 1.52
CA ILE A 113 -10.29 0.90 1.33
C ILE A 113 -10.34 2.16 2.20
N PHE A 114 -11.49 2.82 2.24
CA PHE A 114 -11.70 4.06 2.96
C PHE A 114 -11.63 3.85 4.48
N ASP A 115 -12.21 2.74 4.97
CA ASP A 115 -12.12 2.34 6.37
C ASP A 115 -10.65 2.13 6.78
N ARG A 116 -9.87 1.38 5.99
CA ARG A 116 -8.43 1.15 6.24
C ARG A 116 -7.59 2.43 6.16
N LEU A 117 -7.99 3.38 5.32
CA LEU A 117 -7.32 4.68 5.21
C LEU A 117 -7.53 5.52 6.48
N LYS A 118 -8.72 5.48 7.09
CA LYS A 118 -9.08 6.21 8.31
C LYS A 118 -8.62 5.52 9.59
N HIS A 119 -8.70 4.20 9.59
CA HIS A 119 -8.34 3.33 10.70
C HIS A 119 -7.23 2.40 10.20
N PRO A 120 -5.98 2.90 10.08
CA PRO A 120 -4.86 2.06 9.71
C PRO A 120 -4.78 0.95 10.74
N THR A 121 -5.16 -0.26 10.35
CA THR A 121 -5.10 -1.42 11.22
C THR A 121 -3.65 -1.55 11.66
N THR A 122 -3.39 -1.40 12.96
CA THR A 122 -2.13 -1.82 13.55
C THR A 122 -2.03 -3.30 13.21
N GLU A 123 -1.12 -3.68 12.32
CA GLU A 123 -0.87 -5.10 12.04
C GLU A 123 -0.65 -5.81 13.40
N PRO A 124 -1.25 -7.00 13.63
CA PRO A 124 -0.79 -7.87 14.68
C PRO A 124 0.69 -8.09 14.43
N GLN A 125 1.53 -7.85 15.44
CA GLN A 125 2.93 -8.24 15.35
C GLN A 125 2.98 -9.70 14.89
N GLU A 126 3.77 -9.95 13.84
CA GLU A 126 4.18 -11.30 13.47
C GLU A 126 4.52 -12.03 14.77
N GLN A 127 3.79 -13.10 15.07
CA GLN A 127 4.21 -14.04 16.09
C GLN A 127 5.59 -14.52 15.64
N THR A 128 6.61 -13.98 16.29
CA THR A 128 7.91 -14.61 16.38
C THR A 128 7.65 -16.06 16.75
N VAL A 129 7.87 -16.96 15.81
CA VAL A 129 8.02 -18.38 16.11
C VAL A 129 9.14 -18.43 17.13
N SER A 130 8.79 -18.73 18.37
CA SER A 130 9.74 -18.99 19.43
C SER A 130 10.55 -20.22 19.03
N GLU A 131 11.81 -20.01 18.67
CA GLU A 131 12.86 -21.02 18.77
C GLU A 131 13.04 -21.36 20.26
N ASP A 132 12.17 -22.21 20.80
CA ASP A 132 12.39 -22.93 22.06
C ASP A 132 11.32 -24.02 22.19
N GLU A 133 11.57 -25.15 21.53
CA GLU A 133 11.27 -26.48 22.07
C GLU A 133 12.09 -27.50 21.29
N LEU A 134 13.35 -27.62 21.70
CA LEU A 134 14.23 -28.73 21.39
C LEU A 134 13.60 -29.99 22.01
N ASN A 135 12.89 -30.80 21.22
CA ASN A 135 12.42 -32.11 21.69
C ASN A 135 13.54 -33.16 21.48
N PRO A 136 14.11 -33.77 22.53
CA PRO A 136 15.28 -34.63 22.41
C PRO A 136 14.96 -36.11 22.14
N GLU A 137 13.89 -36.45 21.43
CA GLU A 137 13.47 -37.86 21.25
C GLU A 137 13.63 -38.45 19.84
N ASP A 138 14.31 -37.79 18.90
CA ASP A 138 14.57 -38.36 17.55
C ASP A 138 16.06 -38.53 17.24
N ASN A 139 16.87 -38.95 18.23
CA ASN A 139 18.30 -39.22 18.01
C ASN A 139 18.65 -40.71 17.92
N ASP A 140 17.67 -41.59 17.63
CA ASP A 140 17.88 -43.05 17.62
C ASP A 140 17.79 -43.69 16.21
N ILE A 141 17.93 -42.89 15.14
CA ILE A 141 17.93 -43.40 13.76
C ILE A 141 19.29 -43.22 13.05
N ALA A 142 20.24 -42.45 13.64
CA ALA A 142 21.51 -42.14 12.98
C ALA A 142 22.66 -43.13 13.25
N ASN A 143 22.49 -44.15 14.12
CA ASN A 143 23.57 -45.08 14.49
C ASN A 143 23.43 -46.52 13.96
N ARG A 144 22.63 -46.75 12.91
CA ARG A 144 22.41 -48.09 12.32
C ARG A 144 22.98 -48.30 10.91
N LEU A 145 23.93 -47.49 10.46
CA LEU A 145 24.60 -47.65 9.15
C LEU A 145 26.13 -47.71 9.21
N SER A 146 26.70 -48.15 10.34
CA SER A 146 28.14 -48.38 10.48
C SER A 146 28.45 -49.70 11.19
N GLU A 147 27.95 -50.83 10.67
CA GLU A 147 28.61 -52.15 10.79
C GLU A 147 28.40 -52.96 9.50
#